data_AF-A0A537FUH6-F1
#
_entry.id   AF-A0A537FUH6-F1
#
_cell.length_a   1.000
_cell.length_b   1.000
_cell.length_c   1.000
_cell.angle_alpha   90.00
_cell.angle_beta   90.00
_cell.angle_gamma   90.00
#
_symmetry.space_group_name_H-M   'P 1'
#
loop_
_entity.id
_entity.type
_entity.pdbx_description
1 polymer ?
#
loop_
_entity_poly.entity_id
_entity_poly.type
_entity_poly.pdbx_seq_one_letter_code
_entity_poly.pdbx_strand_id
1 'polypeptide(L)'
;MKRIIDHHLLRDEGWYKFLEPVRESAKKASHKLLVAADLLKREPTPLECRRKQLYEEEKPDPDFLKWTKLPKEKLDETPPPV
;
A
#
# COMPACT_ATOMS: atom_id res chain seq x y z
N MET A 1 4.05 19.02 15.78
CA MET A 1 4.04 18.90 14.31
C MET A 1 3.73 17.45 13.93
N LYS A 2 2.97 17.20 12.86
CA LYS A 2 2.66 15.84 12.35
C LYS A 2 3.65 15.49 11.23
N ARG A 3 4.11 14.24 11.17
CA ARG A 3 4.91 13.71 10.05
C ARG A 3 4.18 12.49 9.47
N ILE A 4 4.03 12.46 8.15
CA ILE A 4 3.32 11.41 7.41
C ILE A 4 4.34 10.53 6.71
N ILE A 5 4.20 9.22 6.84
CA ILE A 5 5.11 8.23 6.25
C ILE A 5 4.70 7.94 4.80
N ASP A 6 5.70 7.75 3.93
CA ASP A 6 5.48 7.34 2.55
C ASP A 6 5.00 5.88 2.42
N HIS A 7 4.18 5.64 1.40
CA HIS A 7 3.57 4.36 1.11
C HIS A 7 4.56 3.21 0.80
N HIS A 8 5.80 3.49 0.37
CA HIS A 8 6.78 2.44 0.09
C HIS A 8 7.22 1.68 1.35
N LEU A 9 7.24 2.33 2.51
CA LEU A 9 7.51 1.66 3.78
C LEU A 9 6.39 0.70 4.16
N LEU A 10 5.14 0.99 3.75
CA LEU A 10 3.96 0.17 4.00
C LEU A 10 3.82 -1.02 3.02
N ARG A 11 4.89 -1.41 2.33
CA ARG A 11 4.91 -2.60 1.45
C ARG A 11 5.57 -3.82 2.10
N ASP A 12 6.23 -3.63 3.23
CA ASP A 12 6.88 -4.71 3.99
C ASP A 12 6.02 -5.07 5.19
N GLU A 13 5.75 -6.36 5.46
CA GLU A 13 4.94 -6.78 6.61
C GLU A 13 5.52 -6.33 7.96
N GLY A 14 6.85 -6.19 8.05
CA GLY A 14 7.58 -5.73 9.23
C GLY A 14 7.61 -4.21 9.42
N TRP A 15 6.97 -3.43 8.53
CA TRP A 15 7.02 -1.96 8.54
C TRP A 15 6.72 -1.34 9.91
N TYR A 16 5.73 -1.90 10.60
CA TYR A 16 5.25 -1.33 11.86
C TYR A 16 6.33 -1.39 12.94
N LYS A 17 6.99 -2.55 13.06
CA LYS A 17 8.09 -2.78 13.99
C LYS A 17 9.34 -2.02 13.57
N PHE A 18 9.64 -2.02 12.27
CA PHE A 18 10.78 -1.27 11.72
C PHE A 18 10.74 0.23 12.07
N LEU A 19 9.54 0.81 12.16
CA LEU A 19 9.36 2.23 12.49
C LEU A 19 9.28 2.54 13.99
N GLU A 20 9.40 1.55 14.88
CA GLU A 20 9.41 1.80 16.34
C GLU A 20 10.47 2.83 16.76
N PRO A 21 11.74 2.75 16.33
CA PRO A 21 12.76 3.73 16.74
C PRO A 21 12.41 5.15 16.29
N VAL A 22 11.81 5.29 15.11
CA VAL A 22 11.38 6.59 14.55
C VAL A 22 10.19 7.13 15.34
N ARG A 23 9.24 6.26 15.71
CA ARG A 23 8.07 6.61 16.51
C ARG A 23 8.48 7.11 17.90
N GLU A 24 9.42 6.42 18.54
CA GLU A 24 9.96 6.84 19.84
C GLU A 24 10.71 8.16 19.77
N SER A 25 11.54 8.36 18.74
CA SER A 25 12.21 9.63 18.50
C SER A 25 11.22 10.79 18.28
N ALA A 26 10.20 10.57 17.45
CA ALA A 26 9.14 11.56 17.21
C ALA A 26 8.39 11.90 18.51
N LYS A 27 8.06 10.89 19.32
CA LYS A 27 7.37 11.07 20.61
C LYS A 27 8.20 11.93 21.57
N LYS A 28 9.52 11.68 21.69
CA LYS A 28 10.45 12.50 22.49
C LYS A 28 10.47 13.96 22.04
N ALA A 29 10.33 14.21 20.75
CA ALA A 29 10.26 15.55 20.17
C ALA A 29 8.84 16.17 20.17
N SER A 30 7.87 15.62 20.92
CA SER A 30 6.47 16.06 20.90
C SER A 30 5.86 16.08 19.48
N HIS A 31 6.22 15.08 18.68
CA HIS A 31 5.71 14.83 17.34
C HIS A 31 5.00 13.48 17.27
N LYS A 32 4.18 13.32 16.23
CA LYS A 32 3.49 12.06 15.94
C LYS A 32 3.90 11.59 14.55
N LEU A 33 4.25 10.31 14.48
CA LEU A 33 4.47 9.57 13.25
C LEU A 33 3.14 8.93 12.85
N LEU A 34 2.65 9.24 11.65
CA LEU A 34 1.33 8.82 11.16
C LEU A 34 1.43 8.24 9.75
N VAL A 35 0.49 7.38 9.39
CA VAL A 35 0.19 7.02 8.00
C VAL A 35 -1.08 7.73 7.54
N ALA A 36 -1.37 7.67 6.23
CA ALA A 36 -2.55 8.35 5.67
C ALA A 36 -3.88 7.89 6.32
N ALA A 37 -4.00 6.60 6.64
CA ALA A 37 -5.20 6.05 7.31
C ALA A 37 -5.47 6.71 8.68
N ASP A 38 -4.42 7.04 9.44
CA ASP A 38 -4.56 7.69 10.75
C ASP A 38 -5.19 9.08 10.62
N LEU A 39 -4.88 9.81 9.55
CA LEU A 39 -5.50 11.12 9.27
C LEU A 39 -7.00 11.00 8.99
N LEU A 40 -7.41 9.86 8.44
CA LEU A 40 -8.80 9.52 8.15
C LEU A 40 -9.49 8.80 9.32
N LYS A 41 -8.80 8.61 10.46
CA LYS A 41 -9.27 7.83 11.62
C LYS A 41 -9.69 6.41 11.25
N ARG A 42 -8.93 5.78 10.35
CA ARG A 42 -9.12 4.39 9.92
C ARG A 42 -7.91 3.56 10.32
N GLU A 43 -8.12 2.28 10.54
CA GLU A 43 -7.03 1.33 10.74
C GLU A 43 -6.18 1.21 9.46
N PRO A 44 -4.85 1.30 9.57
CA PRO A 44 -3.96 1.05 8.45
C PRO A 44 -4.15 -0.37 7.90
N THR A 45 -4.55 -0.47 6.63
CA THR A 45 -4.65 -1.76 5.93
C THR A 45 -3.66 -1.75 4.74
N PRO A 46 -2.37 -2.06 4.97
CA PRO A 46 -1.36 -2.01 3.92
C PRO A 46 -1.50 -3.22 2.98
N LEU A 47 -2.39 -3.09 1.98
CA LEU A 47 -2.70 -4.17 1.03
C LEU A 47 -1.46 -4.63 0.25
N GLU A 48 -0.55 -3.69 -0.06
CA GLU A 48 0.69 -3.99 -0.78
C GLU A 48 1.62 -4.96 -0.03
N CYS A 49 1.62 -4.96 1.32
CA CYS A 49 2.36 -5.95 2.11
C CYS A 49 1.90 -7.37 1.79
N ARG A 50 0.60 -7.55 1.59
CA ARG A 50 -0.04 -8.84 1.38
C ARG A 50 -0.35 -9.11 -0.09
N ARG A 51 0.20 -8.33 -1.03
CA ARG A 51 -0.21 -8.40 -2.46
C ARG A 51 -0.12 -9.82 -3.05
N LYS A 52 0.88 -10.61 -2.65
CA LYS A 52 1.04 -11.99 -3.14
C LYS A 52 -0.08 -12.88 -2.63
N GLN A 53 -0.32 -12.85 -1.32
CA GLN A 53 -1.41 -13.58 -0.68
C GLN A 53 -2.76 -13.17 -1.28
N LEU A 54 -3.03 -11.87 -1.40
CA LEU A 54 -4.27 -11.36 -1.98
C LEU A 54 -4.45 -11.79 -3.43
N TYR A 55 -3.39 -11.82 -4.24
CA TYR A 55 -3.48 -12.29 -5.62
C TYR A 55 -3.84 -13.78 -5.71
N GLU A 56 -3.41 -14.59 -4.73
CA GLU A 56 -3.71 -16.02 -4.68
C GLU A 56 -5.13 -16.29 -4.17
N GLU A 57 -5.55 -15.59 -3.11
CA GLU A 57 -6.86 -15.73 -2.45
C GLU A 57 -7.98 -15.07 -3.27
N GLU A 58 -7.71 -13.88 -3.83
CA GLU A 58 -8.64 -13.04 -4.57
C GLU A 58 -8.13 -12.85 -6.02
N LYS A 59 -8.05 -13.97 -6.76
CA LYS A 59 -7.56 -13.93 -8.15
C LYS A 59 -8.32 -12.90 -8.99
N PRO A 60 -7.62 -12.06 -9.77
CA PRO A 60 -8.27 -11.12 -10.66
C PRO A 60 -9.14 -11.83 -11.70
N ASP A 61 -10.12 -11.09 -12.22
CA ASP A 61 -11.01 -11.58 -13.27
C ASP A 61 -10.21 -12.14 -14.47
N PRO A 62 -10.60 -13.30 -15.04
CA PRO A 62 -9.89 -13.89 -16.18
C PRO A 62 -9.76 -12.96 -17.39
N ASP A 63 -10.73 -12.11 -17.66
CA ASP A 63 -10.68 -11.16 -18.77
C ASP A 63 -9.74 -9.99 -18.46
N PHE A 64 -9.68 -9.55 -17.20
CA PHE A 64 -8.64 -8.64 -16.74
C PHE A 64 -7.23 -9.26 -16.90
N LEU A 65 -7.06 -10.54 -16.58
CA LEU A 65 -5.79 -11.25 -16.77
C LEU A 65 -5.40 -11.42 -18.25
N LYS A 66 -6.38 -11.52 -19.16
CA LYS A 66 -6.10 -11.49 -20.60
C LYS A 66 -5.69 -10.09 -21.05
N TRP A 67 -6.41 -9.07 -20.57
CA TRP A 67 -6.12 -7.67 -20.89
C TRP A 67 -4.70 -7.29 -20.48
N THR A 68 -4.24 -7.63 -19.27
CA THR A 68 -2.87 -7.34 -18.80
C THR A 68 -1.75 -7.95 -19.65
N LYS A 69 -2.06 -8.91 -20.54
CA LYS A 69 -1.10 -9.56 -21.43
C LYS A 69 -1.09 -8.97 -22.85
N LEU A 70 -1.90 -7.96 -23.11
CA LEU A 70 -1.90 -7.27 -24.41
C LEU A 70 -0.59 -6.50 -24.63
N PRO A 71 -0.17 -6.29 -25.90
CA PRO A 71 0.90 -5.36 -26.22
C PRO A 71 0.63 -3.97 -25.66
N LYS A 72 1.69 -3.23 -25.32
CA LYS A 72 1.59 -1.91 -24.67
C LYS A 72 0.72 -0.94 -25.46
N GLU A 73 0.85 -0.95 -26.78
CA GLU A 73 0.09 -0.11 -27.69
C GLU A 73 -1.42 -0.34 -27.54
N LYS A 74 -1.84 -1.58 -27.30
CA LYS A 74 -3.26 -1.94 -27.11
C LYS A 74 -3.76 -1.67 -25.68
N LEU A 75 -2.88 -1.74 -24.68
CA LEU A 75 -3.22 -1.37 -23.31
C LEU A 75 -3.55 0.13 -23.20
N ASP A 76 -2.84 0.97 -23.94
CA ASP A 76 -3.08 2.42 -23.95
C ASP A 76 -4.40 2.78 -24.68
N GLU A 77 -4.85 1.93 -25.61
CA GLU A 77 -6.08 2.12 -26.38
C GLU A 77 -7.34 1.52 -25.73
N THR A 78 -7.19 0.56 -24.82
CA THR A 78 -8.31 -0.17 -24.23
C THR A 78 -8.27 -0.07 -22.71
N PRO A 79 -9.34 0.43 -22.05
CA PRO A 79 -9.36 0.47 -20.59
C PRO A 79 -9.36 -0.96 -20.02
N PRO A 80 -8.85 -1.16 -18.80
CA PRO A 80 -8.96 -2.44 -18.13
C PRO A 80 -10.44 -2.84 -17.97
N PRO A 81 -10.77 -4.13 -18.15
CA PRO A 81 -12.06 -4.67 -17.75
C PRO A 81 -12.30 -4.41 -16.26
N VAL A 82 -13.51 -4.00 -15.88
CA VAL A 82 -13.92 -3.71 -14.50
C VAL A 82 -14.88 -4.79 -14.02
#